data_AF-A0A959ES34-F1
#
_entry.id   AF-A0A959ES34-F1
#
_cell.length_a   1.000
_cell.length_b   1.000
_cell.length_c   1.000
_cell.angle_alpha   90.00
_cell.angle_beta   90.00
_cell.angle_gamma   90.00
#
_symmetry.space_group_name_H-M   'P 1'
#
loop_
_entity.id
_entity.type
_entity.pdbx_description
1 polymer ?
#
loop_
_entity_poly.entity_id
_entity_poly.type
_entity_poly.pdbx_seq_one_letter_code
_entity_poly.pdbx_strand_id
1 'polypeptide(L)'
;MIFAGSLVTRGTARALVTATGERTEMGKIGRLTREAEKESTPIEKKLAHLSKRLIWLTLALAAIIGTAGYLQGRDLTQMIETAIALAVAAIPEGLPIVATIALARGMLRLARKSVVIKKLASVQTLGEAGIICT
;
A
#
# COMPACT_ATOMS: atom_id res chain seq x y z
N MET A 1 1.06 37.01 -21.19
CA MET A 1 -0.09 36.10 -20.96
C MET A 1 -0.47 36.18 -19.48
N ILE A 2 -1.75 35.96 -19.14
CA ILE A 2 -2.26 35.94 -17.76
C ILE A 2 -2.76 34.52 -17.48
N PHE A 3 -2.43 33.96 -16.31
CA PHE A 3 -2.75 32.57 -15.97
C PHE A 3 -3.85 32.49 -14.91
N ALA A 4 -4.71 31.48 -15.02
CA ALA A 4 -5.69 31.16 -14.00
C ALA A 4 -4.98 30.82 -12.66
N GLY A 5 -5.50 31.33 -11.55
CA GLY A 5 -4.90 31.15 -10.22
C GLY A 5 -3.85 32.21 -9.83
N SER A 6 -3.50 33.13 -10.73
CA SER A 6 -2.63 34.27 -10.41
C SER A 6 -3.44 35.47 -9.90
N LEU A 7 -2.85 36.26 -8.99
CA LEU A 7 -3.45 37.48 -8.45
C LEU A 7 -2.76 38.72 -9.03
N VAL A 8 -3.55 39.68 -9.55
CA VAL A 8 -3.02 40.99 -9.95
C VAL A 8 -2.89 41.87 -8.72
N THR A 9 -1.66 42.25 -8.35
CA THR A 9 -1.39 42.99 -7.12
C THR A 9 -1.58 44.51 -7.27
N ARG A 10 -1.33 45.06 -8.46
CA ARG A 10 -1.46 46.50 -8.77
C ARG A 10 -1.78 46.75 -10.25
N GLY A 11 -2.39 47.91 -10.52
CA GLY A 11 -2.67 48.40 -11.87
C GLY A 11 -3.98 47.88 -12.46
N THR A 12 -4.24 48.24 -13.71
CA THR A 12 -5.40 47.78 -14.48
C THR A 12 -4.95 47.29 -15.85
N ALA A 13 -5.59 46.22 -16.33
CA ALA A 13 -5.30 45.63 -17.63
C ALA A 13 -6.57 45.10 -18.27
N ARG A 14 -6.60 45.07 -19.61
CA ARG A 14 -7.57 44.32 -20.41
C ARG A 14 -6.81 43.28 -21.20
N ALA A 15 -7.32 42.06 -21.24
CA ALA A 15 -6.68 40.95 -21.94
C ALA A 15 -7.72 40.06 -22.61
N LEU A 16 -7.31 39.39 -23.69
CA LEU A 16 -8.11 38.38 -24.36
C LEU A 16 -8.03 37.05 -23.61
N VAL A 17 -9.18 36.39 -23.42
CA VAL A 17 -9.23 35.04 -22.84
C VAL A 17 -8.80 34.02 -23.89
N THR A 18 -7.66 33.36 -23.67
CA THR A 18 -7.11 32.36 -24.60
C THR A 18 -7.48 30.92 -24.24
N ALA A 19 -7.80 30.63 -22.98
CA ALA A 19 -8.18 29.30 -22.51
C ALA A 19 -9.07 29.36 -21.26
N THR A 20 -9.91 28.34 -21.05
CA THR A 20 -10.81 28.20 -19.90
C THR A 20 -10.83 26.75 -19.40
N GLY A 21 -11.14 26.57 -18.11
CA GLY A 21 -11.25 25.24 -17.48
C GLY A 21 -9.97 24.40 -17.58
N GLU A 22 -10.13 23.11 -17.89
CA GLU A 22 -9.04 22.12 -18.03
C GLU A 22 -8.03 22.46 -19.14
N ARG A 23 -8.37 23.35 -20.08
CA ARG A 23 -7.45 23.80 -21.14
C ARG A 23 -6.47 24.87 -20.67
N THR A 24 -6.67 25.44 -19.48
CA THR A 24 -5.71 26.38 -18.87
C THR A 24 -4.49 25.65 -18.33
N GLU A 25 -3.37 26.35 -18.13
CA GLU A 25 -2.18 25.75 -17.50
C GLU A 25 -2.48 25.24 -16.08
N MET A 26 -3.31 25.96 -15.31
CA MET A 26 -3.77 25.50 -13.99
C MET A 26 -4.61 24.22 -14.08
N GLY A 27 -5.47 24.13 -15.09
CA GLY A 27 -6.24 22.92 -15.40
C GLY A 27 -5.34 21.73 -15.72
N LYS A 28 -4.32 21.93 -16.56
CA LYS A 28 -3.31 20.90 -16.87
C LYS A 28 -2.58 20.40 -15.61
N ILE A 29 -2.14 21.29 -14.72
CA ILE A 29 -1.51 20.92 -13.45
C ILE A 29 -2.48 20.11 -12.57
N GLY A 30 -3.73 20.55 -12.47
CA GLY A 30 -4.78 19.84 -11.73
C GLY A 30 -5.01 18.43 -12.27
N ARG A 31 -5.04 18.26 -13.59
CA ARG A 31 -5.13 16.96 -14.25
C ARG A 31 -3.94 16.07 -13.93
N LEU A 32 -2.71 16.57 -14.09
CA LEU A 32 -1.48 15.83 -13.77
C LEU A 32 -1.47 15.36 -12.30
N THR A 33 -1.97 16.18 -11.39
CA THR A 33 -2.06 15.83 -9.96
C THR A 33 -3.08 14.71 -9.69
N ARG A 34 -4.18 14.66 -10.46
CA ARG A 34 -5.22 13.63 -10.34
C ARG A 34 -4.85 12.31 -11.01
N GLU A 35 -4.17 12.38 -12.15
CA GLU A 35 -3.72 11.22 -12.93
C GLU A 35 -2.49 10.54 -12.33
N ALA A 36 -1.78 11.20 -11.41
CA ALA A 36 -0.67 10.58 -10.69
C ALA A 36 -1.12 9.31 -9.96
N GLU A 37 -0.63 8.15 -10.44
CA GLU A 37 -0.97 6.85 -9.87
C GLU A 37 -0.46 6.70 -8.44
N LYS A 38 -1.25 6.01 -7.62
CA LYS A 38 -0.81 5.60 -6.28
C LYS A 38 -0.08 4.27 -6.40
N GLU A 39 1.24 4.29 -6.19
CA GLU A 39 1.99 3.05 -6.01
C GLU A 39 1.65 2.37 -4.67
N SER A 40 1.80 1.05 -4.65
CA SER A 40 1.72 0.25 -3.42
C SER A 40 2.86 0.59 -2.47
N THR A 41 2.55 0.54 -1.17
CA THR A 41 3.48 0.95 -0.13
C THR A 41 4.59 -0.08 0.04
N PRO A 42 5.79 0.32 0.52
CA PRO A 42 6.87 -0.63 0.69
C PRO A 42 6.54 -1.75 1.72
N ILE A 43 5.75 -1.47 2.76
CA ILE A 43 5.34 -2.49 3.73
C ILE A 43 4.36 -3.49 3.11
N GLU A 44 3.42 -3.03 2.27
CA GLU A 44 2.54 -3.93 1.52
C GLU A 44 3.35 -4.85 0.59
N LYS A 45 4.34 -4.30 -0.12
CA LYS A 45 5.24 -5.09 -0.99
C LYS A 45 6.01 -6.14 -0.17
N LYS A 46 6.57 -5.77 0.99
CA LYS A 46 7.32 -6.69 1.88
C LYS A 46 6.40 -7.77 2.47
N LEU A 47 5.22 -7.41 2.93
CA LEU A 47 4.22 -8.34 3.47
C LEU A 47 3.75 -9.33 2.40
N ALA A 48 3.43 -8.85 1.20
CA ALA A 48 3.02 -9.71 0.09
C ALA A 48 4.12 -10.73 -0.26
N HIS A 49 5.38 -10.31 -0.29
CA HIS A 49 6.50 -11.20 -0.57
C HIS A 49 6.71 -12.25 0.53
N LEU A 50 6.60 -11.85 1.80
CA LEU A 50 6.69 -12.76 2.94
C LEU A 50 5.54 -13.77 2.93
N SER A 51 4.30 -13.30 2.76
CA SER A 51 3.12 -14.16 2.68
C SER A 51 3.23 -15.16 1.53
N LYS A 52 3.69 -14.72 0.35
CA LYS A 52 3.87 -15.62 -0.80
C LYS A 52 4.90 -16.71 -0.53
N ARG A 53 6.00 -16.38 0.15
CA ARG A 53 7.02 -17.37 0.56
C ARG A 53 6.46 -18.37 1.57
N LEU A 54 5.74 -17.89 2.58
CA LEU A 54 5.13 -18.74 3.59
C LEU A 54 4.12 -19.70 2.93
N ILE A 55 3.22 -19.21 2.08
CA ILE A 55 2.24 -20.04 1.37
C ILE A 55 2.91 -21.17 0.58
N TRP A 56 3.98 -20.87 -0.16
CA TRP A 56 4.72 -21.90 -0.90
C TRP A 56 5.35 -22.95 0.02
N LEU A 57 5.93 -22.52 1.14
CA LEU A 57 6.48 -23.43 2.14
C LEU A 57 5.38 -24.32 2.75
N THR A 58 4.25 -23.74 3.11
CA THR A 58 3.13 -24.45 3.72
C THR A 58 2.53 -25.48 2.77
N LEU A 59 2.33 -25.11 1.50
CA LEU A 59 1.81 -26.02 0.48
C LEU A 59 2.77 -27.19 0.23
N ALA A 60 4.08 -26.92 0.18
CA ALA A 60 5.08 -27.98 0.03
C ALA A 60 5.03 -28.97 1.20
N LEU A 61 4.97 -28.47 2.43
CA LEU A 61 4.86 -29.32 3.63
C LEU A 61 3.55 -30.10 3.68
N ALA A 62 2.42 -29.46 3.35
CA ALA A 62 1.12 -30.12 3.31
C ALA A 62 1.08 -31.25 2.25
N ALA A 63 1.67 -31.02 1.08
CA ALA A 63 1.78 -32.04 0.04
C ALA A 63 2.69 -33.21 0.49
N ILE A 64 3.83 -32.92 1.12
CA ILE A 64 4.74 -33.96 1.64
C ILE A 64 4.04 -34.81 2.70
N ILE A 65 3.35 -34.18 3.67
CA ILE A 65 2.67 -34.88 4.75
C ILE A 65 1.48 -35.70 4.20
N GLY A 66 0.68 -35.11 3.31
CA GLY A 66 -0.47 -35.77 2.71
C GLY A 66 -0.08 -36.99 1.86
N THR A 67 0.98 -36.86 1.04
CA THR A 67 1.49 -37.97 0.23
C THR A 67 2.16 -39.06 1.08
N ALA A 68 2.96 -38.68 2.09
CA ALA A 68 3.56 -39.64 3.01
C ALA A 68 2.49 -40.41 3.80
N GLY A 69 1.44 -39.73 4.27
CA GLY A 69 0.33 -40.36 4.98
C GLY A 69 -0.48 -41.33 4.11
N TYR A 70 -0.70 -40.98 2.85
CA TYR A 70 -1.34 -41.87 1.88
C TYR A 70 -0.50 -43.12 1.60
N LEU A 71 0.81 -42.97 1.40
CA LEU A 71 1.73 -44.11 1.22
C LEU A 71 1.80 -45.02 2.45
N GLN A 72 1.50 -44.49 3.63
CA GLN A 72 1.44 -45.24 4.89
C GLN A 72 0.12 -46.03 5.07
N GLY A 73 -0.77 -46.00 4.08
CA GLY A 73 -2.05 -46.72 4.10
C GLY A 73 -3.17 -46.00 4.83
N ARG A 74 -3.03 -44.69 5.11
CA ARG A 74 -4.12 -43.89 5.70
C ARG A 74 -5.18 -43.56 4.65
N ASP A 75 -6.41 -43.38 5.11
CA ASP A 75 -7.53 -43.02 4.28
C ASP A 75 -7.30 -41.67 3.56
N LEU A 76 -7.61 -41.63 2.26
CA LEU A 76 -7.33 -40.47 1.41
C LEU A 76 -8.12 -39.23 1.86
N THR A 77 -9.38 -39.43 2.25
CA THR A 77 -10.25 -38.37 2.75
C THR A 77 -9.68 -37.75 4.02
N GLN A 78 -9.23 -38.57 4.98
CA GLN A 78 -8.58 -38.08 6.20
C GLN A 78 -7.28 -37.31 5.93
N MET A 79 -6.48 -37.74 4.95
CA MET A 79 -5.24 -37.06 4.59
C MET A 79 -5.47 -35.71 3.92
N ILE A 80 -6.52 -35.59 3.09
CA ILE A 80 -6.92 -34.31 2.49
C ILE A 80 -7.39 -33.34 3.58
N GLU A 81 -8.25 -33.78 4.51
CA GLU A 81 -8.69 -32.96 5.64
C GLU A 81 -7.50 -32.47 6.49
N THR A 82 -6.56 -33.36 6.78
CA THR A 82 -5.35 -33.03 7.54
C THR A 82 -4.47 -32.02 6.81
N ALA A 83 -4.27 -32.19 5.50
CA ALA A 83 -3.48 -31.27 4.68
C ALA A 83 -4.10 -29.87 4.63
N ILE A 84 -5.43 -29.77 4.49
CA ILE A 84 -6.17 -28.51 4.52
C ILE A 84 -6.06 -27.85 5.91
N ALA A 85 -6.27 -28.62 6.98
CA ALA A 85 -6.16 -28.12 8.35
C ALA A 85 -4.76 -27.55 8.64
N LEU A 86 -3.71 -28.25 8.21
CA LEU A 86 -2.33 -27.81 8.34
C LEU A 86 -2.04 -26.56 7.51
N ALA A 87 -2.57 -26.50 6.28
CA ALA A 87 -2.41 -25.33 5.42
C ALA A 87 -3.05 -24.08 6.04
N VAL A 88 -4.31 -24.18 6.48
CA VAL A 88 -5.06 -23.06 7.10
C VAL A 88 -4.40 -22.61 8.41
N ALA A 89 -3.97 -23.55 9.26
CA ALA A 89 -3.32 -23.22 10.54
C ALA A 89 -2.02 -22.41 10.40
N ALA A 90 -1.37 -22.48 9.23
CA ALA A 90 -0.11 -21.79 8.96
C ALA A 90 -0.27 -20.52 8.11
N ILE A 91 -1.49 -20.13 7.72
CA ILE A 91 -1.73 -18.86 7.01
C ILE A 91 -1.45 -17.70 7.97
N PRO A 92 -0.57 -16.74 7.61
CA PRO A 92 -0.16 -15.68 8.51
C PRO A 92 -1.15 -14.49 8.48
N GLU A 93 -2.39 -14.72 8.90
CA GLU A 93 -3.46 -13.72 8.91
C GLU A 93 -3.21 -12.57 9.89
N GLY A 94 -2.34 -12.78 10.89
CA GLY A 94 -1.98 -11.77 11.88
C GLY A 94 -1.03 -10.69 11.36
N LEU A 95 -0.27 -10.92 10.27
CA LEU A 95 0.75 -9.98 9.82
C LEU A 95 0.20 -8.60 9.42
N PRO A 96 -0.88 -8.48 8.62
CA PRO A 96 -1.45 -7.18 8.27
C PRO A 96 -1.99 -6.41 9.48
N ILE A 97 -2.54 -7.14 10.46
CA ILE A 97 -3.08 -6.56 11.70
C ILE A 97 -1.95 -5.94 12.52
N VAL A 98 -0.88 -6.71 12.76
CA VAL A 98 0.29 -6.25 13.53
C VAL A 98 0.94 -5.04 12.85
N ALA A 99 1.08 -5.07 11.52
CA ALA A 99 1.63 -3.94 10.77
C ALA A 99 0.77 -2.66 10.92
N THR A 100 -0.55 -2.79 10.84
CA THR A 100 -1.48 -1.67 11.01
C THR A 100 -1.38 -1.05 12.40
N ILE A 101 -1.34 -1.88 13.45
CA ILE A 101 -1.18 -1.43 14.85
C ILE A 101 0.16 -0.72 15.05
N ALA A 102 1.24 -1.26 14.48
CA ALA A 102 2.56 -0.64 14.54
C ALA A 102 2.57 0.75 13.87
N LEU A 103 2.00 0.87 12.67
CA LEU A 103 1.88 2.15 11.96
C LEU A 103 0.99 3.15 12.73
N ALA A 104 -0.12 2.69 13.30
CA ALA A 104 -1.02 3.53 14.11
C ALA A 104 -0.30 4.08 15.35
N ARG A 105 0.52 3.25 16.03
CA ARG A 105 1.35 3.71 17.14
C ARG A 105 2.40 4.73 16.70
N GLY A 106 2.99 4.54 15.52
CA GLY A 106 3.90 5.51 14.90
C GLY A 106 3.23 6.85 14.59
N MET A 107 2.02 6.81 14.02
CA MET A 107 1.17 7.98 13.78
C MET A 107 0.87 8.72 15.08
N LEU A 108 0.44 8.03 16.14
CA LEU A 108 0.17 8.64 17.45
C LEU A 108 1.42 9.31 18.03
N ARG A 109 2.60 8.71 17.84
CA ARG A 109 3.88 9.30 18.28
C ARG A 109 4.21 10.58 17.51
N LEU A 110 3.91 10.65 16.21
CA LEU A 110 4.11 11.82 15.36
C LEU A 110 3.10 12.94 15.68
N ALA A 111 1.84 12.58 15.93
CA ALA A 111 0.80 13.54 16.32
C ALA A 111 1.14 14.29 17.61
N ARG A 112 1.76 13.61 18.60
CA ARG A 112 2.27 14.25 19.83
C ARG A 112 3.38 15.28 19.57
N LYS A 113 4.00 15.27 18.39
CA LYS A 113 5.02 16.23 17.94
C LYS A 113 4.45 17.23 16.92
N SER A 114 3.14 17.43 16.92
CA SER A 114 2.44 18.35 16.00
C SER A 114 2.54 17.98 14.51
N VAL A 115 2.77 16.69 14.19
CA VAL A 115 2.77 16.19 12.82
C VAL A 115 1.47 15.42 12.55
N VAL A 116 0.60 15.96 11.70
CA VAL A 116 -0.68 15.33 11.34
C VAL A 116 -0.50 14.41 10.13
N ILE A 117 -0.66 13.11 10.35
CA ILE A 117 -0.60 12.11 9.30
C ILE A 117 -2.03 11.80 8.80
N LYS A 118 -2.29 12.02 7.51
CA LYS A 118 -3.61 11.73 6.88
C LYS A 118 -3.74 10.29 6.36
N LYS A 119 -2.61 9.61 6.13
CA LYS A 119 -2.56 8.22 5.61
C LYS A 119 -1.54 7.42 6.42
N LEU A 120 -1.94 6.28 6.99
CA LEU A 120 -1.05 5.43 7.82
C LEU A 120 0.26 5.06 7.09
N ALA A 121 0.15 4.76 5.81
CA ALA A 121 1.28 4.47 4.92
C ALA A 121 2.39 5.54 4.96
N SER A 122 2.04 6.82 5.13
CA SER A 122 3.00 7.92 5.13
C SER A 122 3.95 7.87 6.34
N VAL A 123 3.58 7.19 7.43
CA VAL A 123 4.47 6.98 8.58
C VAL A 123 5.70 6.17 8.16
N GLN A 124 5.50 5.12 7.35
CA GLN A 124 6.59 4.32 6.81
C GLN A 124 7.38 5.12 5.78
N THR A 125 6.70 5.74 4.82
CA THR A 125 7.37 6.48 3.73
C THR A 125 8.31 7.55 4.28
N LEU A 126 7.92 8.25 5.36
CA LEU A 126 8.78 9.22 6.03
C LEU A 126 10.03 8.57 6.67
N GLY A 127 9.89 7.36 7.22
CA GLY A 127 11.00 6.62 7.84
C GLY A 127 11.95 5.97 6.83
N GLU A 128 11.47 5.61 5.65
CA GLU A 128 12.27 5.00 4.56
C GLU A 128 12.71 6.01 3.50
N ALA A 129 12.40 7.31 3.65
CA ALA A 129 12.76 8.35 2.69
C ALA A 129 14.29 8.51 2.60
N GLY A 130 14.84 8.24 1.41
CA GLY A 130 16.27 8.44 1.12
C GLY A 130 16.61 9.82 0.54
N ILE A 131 15.63 10.53 -0.04
CA ILE A 131 15.80 11.83 -0.67
C ILE A 131 14.64 12.74 -0.26
N ILE A 132 14.95 13.98 0.11
CA ILE A 132 13.97 15.02 0.42
C ILE A 132 14.09 16.10 -0.66
N CYS A 133 13.05 16.26 -1.47
CA CYS A 133 12.91 17.40 -2.38
C CYS A 133 12.17 18.52 -1.63
N THR A 134 12.85 19.63 -1.37
CA THR A 134 12.28 20.82 -0.71
C THR A 134 12.06 21.96 -1.68
#